data_AF-A0A955YMT9-F1
#
_entry.id   AF-A0A955YMT9-F1
#
_cell.length_a   1.000
_cell.length_b   1.000
_cell.length_c   1.000
_cell.angle_alpha   90.00
_cell.angle_beta   90.00
_cell.angle_gamma   90.00
#
_symmetry.space_group_name_H-M   'P 1'
#
loop_
_entity.id
_entity.type
_entity.pdbx_description
1 polymer ?
#
loop_
_entity_poly.entity_id
_entity_poly.type
_entity_poly.pdbx_seq_one_letter_code
_entity_poly.pdbx_strand_id
1 'polypeptide(L)'
;PPAETCNAIDEDCDTLVDEGVVARTTPGPTSPTGSDAKLANITGGYVGVRRDGSTTQAYRVDTAGEVRGTPDTYVTLESANVQSVDIERLSDTQWTVASTIGGVGVQHRLLGLDGSGNPTITHSRLVADTSATGVSRVATNSTATGMIIYRSAVGGVSVVRTAAMVALGNNTATSGTTLPGTDHRPELGMDVAGVSGTNFVITWVQGTTPQVRVALLSGTTVTSNTVVGAGSNPSLVRDASGNFGLVYTGSDNLPRFHHLTSSLTCVQGGAPSSCAHTLGTRTVNAPVGGSVSQRTLDIAADGNAFWVAARVSDGEQVFRVSGSTTHDSIHRAIASTQWISVGAQDGRPLVPRGSTGYSHDTYGCP
;
A
#
# COMPACT_ATOMS: atom_id res chain seq x y z
N PRO A 1 9.21 -31.81 -1.70
CA PRO A 1 7.96 -31.40 -2.41
C PRO A 1 6.78 -32.24 -1.91
N PRO A 2 5.58 -31.66 -1.74
CA PRO A 2 4.36 -32.44 -1.54
C PRO A 2 4.07 -33.28 -2.79
N ALA A 3 3.39 -34.42 -2.62
CA ALA A 3 2.88 -35.21 -3.74
C ALA A 3 1.68 -34.48 -4.40
N GLU A 4 1.57 -34.59 -5.72
CA GLU A 4 0.40 -34.15 -6.49
C GLU A 4 -0.89 -34.69 -5.85
N THR A 5 -1.89 -33.84 -5.68
CA THR A 5 -3.18 -34.21 -5.07
C THR A 5 -4.28 -34.01 -6.08
N CYS A 6 -4.69 -35.08 -6.77
CA CYS A 6 -5.69 -35.05 -7.82
C CYS A 6 -7.06 -34.57 -7.31
N ASN A 7 -7.30 -33.27 -7.37
CA ASN A 7 -8.52 -32.62 -6.87
C ASN A 7 -9.29 -31.85 -7.96
N ALA A 8 -8.89 -32.04 -9.23
CA ALA A 8 -9.49 -31.45 -10.41
C ALA A 8 -9.33 -29.92 -10.50
N ILE A 9 -8.31 -29.37 -9.83
CA ILE A 9 -7.98 -27.94 -9.92
C ILE A 9 -6.81 -27.71 -10.90
N ASP A 10 -5.90 -28.67 -11.13
CA ASP A 10 -4.92 -28.70 -12.24
C ASP A 10 -4.05 -29.99 -12.15
N GLU A 11 -4.26 -31.00 -13.00
CA GLU A 11 -3.44 -32.24 -13.01
C GLU A 11 -3.51 -32.95 -14.37
N ASP A 12 -2.37 -33.26 -15.00
CA ASP A 12 -2.30 -34.37 -15.97
C ASP A 12 -2.16 -35.75 -15.28
N CYS A 13 -2.16 -35.75 -13.94
CA CYS A 13 -2.29 -36.90 -13.05
C CYS A 13 -1.20 -37.95 -13.25
N ASP A 14 0.02 -37.52 -13.55
CA ASP A 14 1.13 -38.41 -13.85
C ASP A 14 1.93 -38.83 -12.60
N THR A 15 1.55 -38.34 -11.41
CA THR A 15 2.14 -38.62 -10.09
C THR A 15 3.52 -38.00 -9.85
N LEU A 16 3.94 -37.07 -10.71
CA LEU A 16 5.17 -36.29 -10.53
C LEU A 16 4.93 -35.02 -9.67
N VAL A 17 5.95 -34.16 -9.63
CA VAL A 17 5.87 -32.86 -8.98
C VAL A 17 5.20 -31.91 -9.95
N ASP A 18 4.08 -31.33 -9.54
CA ASP A 18 3.35 -30.27 -10.24
C ASP A 18 4.25 -29.37 -11.13
N GLU A 19 3.96 -29.40 -12.44
CA GLU A 19 4.66 -28.72 -13.54
C GLU A 19 4.48 -27.18 -13.52
N GLY A 20 4.21 -26.57 -12.37
CA GLY A 20 4.30 -25.13 -12.16
C GLY A 20 5.07 -24.74 -10.90
N VAL A 21 5.52 -25.72 -10.11
CA VAL A 21 6.02 -25.47 -8.75
C VAL A 21 7.53 -25.27 -8.74
N VAL A 22 7.96 -24.01 -8.88
CA VAL A 22 9.37 -23.64 -8.63
C VAL A 22 9.61 -23.57 -7.12
N ALA A 23 10.32 -24.57 -6.59
CA ALA A 23 10.83 -24.53 -5.23
C ALA A 23 11.94 -23.46 -5.12
N ARG A 24 11.67 -22.36 -4.42
CA ARG A 24 12.70 -21.37 -4.11
C ARG A 24 13.66 -21.94 -3.07
N THR A 25 14.95 -22.00 -3.42
CA THR A 25 16.02 -22.56 -2.57
C THR A 25 16.73 -21.51 -1.69
N THR A 26 16.48 -20.21 -1.88
CA THR A 26 16.91 -19.15 -0.96
C THR A 26 15.79 -18.76 0.01
N PRO A 27 16.01 -18.75 1.34
CA PRO A 27 15.06 -18.20 2.29
C PRO A 27 14.72 -16.76 1.90
N GLY A 28 13.45 -16.49 1.56
CA GLY A 28 12.96 -15.13 1.44
C GLY A 28 13.09 -14.38 2.77
N PRO A 29 13.05 -13.04 2.78
CA PRO A 29 13.20 -12.25 3.99
C PRO A 29 12.23 -12.75 5.07
N THR A 30 12.78 -13.34 6.14
CA THR A 30 12.04 -13.92 7.25
C THR A 30 11.68 -12.86 8.29
N SER A 31 10.98 -11.79 7.90
CA SER A 31 10.43 -10.81 8.85
C SER A 31 9.51 -9.80 8.18
N PRO A 32 8.56 -9.22 8.92
CA PRO A 32 7.45 -8.50 8.32
C PRO A 32 7.98 -7.31 7.53
N THR A 33 7.57 -7.25 6.27
CA THR A 33 7.29 -6.00 5.55
C THR A 33 6.75 -5.02 6.59
N GLY A 34 7.32 -3.81 6.66
CA GLY A 34 6.87 -2.82 7.66
C GLY A 34 5.36 -2.78 7.63
N SER A 35 4.70 -2.76 8.80
CA SER A 35 3.25 -3.02 9.05
C SER A 35 2.23 -2.29 8.17
N ASP A 36 2.70 -1.52 7.20
CA ASP A 36 2.07 -0.44 6.51
C ASP A 36 2.65 -0.17 5.10
N ALA A 37 3.71 -0.83 4.64
CA ALA A 37 4.36 -0.44 3.38
C ALA A 37 3.72 -1.11 2.15
N LYS A 38 3.29 -0.30 1.16
CA LYS A 38 3.06 -0.78 -0.21
C LYS A 38 4.37 -1.36 -0.77
N LEU A 39 4.29 -2.22 -1.78
CA LEU A 39 5.48 -2.55 -2.57
C LEU A 39 5.65 -1.55 -3.71
N ALA A 40 6.88 -1.14 -3.95
CA ALA A 40 7.20 -0.41 -5.16
C ALA A 40 7.60 -1.39 -6.28
N ASN A 41 6.73 -1.58 -7.27
CA ASN A 41 7.04 -2.37 -8.46
C ASN A 41 8.23 -1.76 -9.23
N ILE A 42 9.06 -2.58 -9.89
CA ILE A 42 10.13 -2.22 -10.83
C ILE A 42 10.11 -3.14 -12.05
N THR A 43 10.60 -2.69 -13.22
CA THR A 43 10.66 -3.47 -14.49
C THR A 43 11.34 -4.86 -14.37
N GLY A 44 11.95 -5.18 -13.23
CA GLY A 44 12.44 -6.52 -12.92
C GLY A 44 12.27 -6.92 -11.46
N GLY A 45 11.09 -6.73 -10.86
CA GLY A 45 10.75 -7.19 -9.51
C GLY A 45 10.11 -6.11 -8.63
N TYR A 46 10.54 -5.98 -7.37
CA TYR A 46 10.04 -4.94 -6.48
C TYR A 46 11.10 -4.40 -5.50
N VAL A 47 10.83 -3.21 -4.97
CA VAL A 47 11.51 -2.64 -3.81
C VAL A 47 10.55 -2.67 -2.63
N GLY A 48 11.04 -3.14 -1.50
CA GLY A 48 10.29 -3.23 -0.25
C GLY A 48 10.99 -2.48 0.87
N VAL A 49 10.21 -2.16 1.91
CA VAL A 49 10.73 -1.61 3.15
C VAL A 49 10.26 -2.49 4.30
N ARG A 50 11.18 -2.84 5.19
CA ARG A 50 10.89 -3.62 6.39
C ARG A 50 11.28 -2.87 7.66
N ARG A 51 10.67 -3.27 8.77
CA ARG A 51 11.13 -2.91 10.10
C ARG A 51 11.82 -4.12 10.73
N ASP A 52 13.02 -3.90 11.25
CA ASP A 52 13.80 -4.87 12.00
C ASP A 52 14.13 -4.25 13.36
N GLY A 53 13.34 -4.60 14.38
CA GLY A 53 13.33 -3.90 15.66
C GLY A 53 12.98 -2.41 15.52
N SER A 54 13.89 -1.53 15.95
CA SER A 54 13.76 -0.06 15.82
C SER A 54 14.32 0.49 14.50
N THR A 55 14.81 -0.38 13.63
CA THR A 55 15.50 -0.01 12.38
C THR A 55 14.54 -0.11 11.21
N THR A 56 14.55 0.90 10.33
CA THR A 56 13.88 0.86 9.02
C THR A 56 14.89 0.52 7.96
N GLN A 57 14.53 -0.40 7.07
CA GLN A 57 15.45 -1.02 6.13
C GLN A 57 14.81 -1.19 4.75
N ALA A 58 15.51 -0.77 3.69
CA ALA A 58 15.09 -1.01 2.30
C ALA A 58 15.80 -2.23 1.71
N TYR A 59 15.11 -2.94 0.82
CA TYR A 59 15.64 -4.07 0.05
C TYR A 59 15.01 -4.12 -1.34
N ARG A 60 15.70 -4.77 -2.28
CA ARG A 60 15.18 -5.07 -3.62
C ARG A 60 15.02 -6.57 -3.79
N VAL A 61 14.01 -6.98 -4.52
CA VAL A 61 13.82 -8.36 -4.97
C VAL A 61 13.69 -8.36 -6.48
N ASP A 62 14.44 -9.20 -7.17
CA ASP A 62 14.35 -9.32 -8.62
C ASP A 62 13.25 -10.32 -9.09
N THR A 63 13.04 -10.46 -10.40
CA THR A 63 12.04 -11.38 -10.97
C THR A 63 12.30 -12.84 -10.67
N ALA A 64 13.55 -13.23 -10.37
CA ALA A 64 13.87 -14.58 -9.91
C ALA A 64 13.56 -14.77 -8.42
N GLY A 65 13.03 -13.73 -7.75
CA GLY A 65 12.77 -13.70 -6.33
C GLY A 65 14.01 -13.42 -5.49
N GLU A 66 15.17 -13.12 -6.09
CA GLU A 66 16.41 -12.97 -5.36
C GLU A 66 16.51 -11.60 -4.70
N VAL A 67 16.89 -11.57 -3.41
CA VAL A 67 17.03 -10.33 -2.65
C VAL A 67 18.38 -9.69 -3.00
N ARG A 68 18.37 -8.50 -3.60
CA ARG A 68 19.57 -7.74 -3.95
C ARG A 68 19.86 -6.63 -2.94
N GLY A 69 21.10 -6.65 -2.44
CA GLY A 69 21.73 -5.80 -1.43
C GLY A 69 23.06 -6.45 -1.07
N THR A 70 24.20 -5.76 -1.17
CA THR A 70 25.51 -6.40 -0.89
C THR A 70 25.72 -6.65 0.59
N PRO A 71 26.08 -7.88 1.00
CA PRO A 71 25.49 -9.17 0.64
C PRO A 71 24.54 -9.58 1.78
N ASP A 72 23.25 -9.84 1.53
CA ASP A 72 22.24 -10.13 2.60
C ASP A 72 21.88 -8.94 3.52
N THR A 73 22.50 -7.78 3.34
CA THR A 73 22.32 -6.61 4.20
C THR A 73 21.46 -5.54 3.55
N TYR A 74 20.25 -5.45 4.06
CA TYR A 74 19.32 -4.34 3.92
C TYR A 74 19.99 -2.97 4.10
N VAL A 75 19.50 -1.98 3.35
CA VAL A 75 19.99 -0.60 3.48
C VAL A 75 19.25 0.06 4.62
N THR A 76 19.97 0.35 5.71
CA THR A 76 19.40 1.04 6.87
C THR A 76 19.02 2.47 6.48
N LEU A 77 17.72 2.75 6.51
CA LEU A 77 17.17 4.06 6.25
C LEU A 77 17.17 4.93 7.50
N GLU A 78 16.82 4.29 8.61
CA GLU A 78 16.67 4.90 9.93
C GLU A 78 17.00 3.89 11.02
N SER A 79 17.67 4.34 12.08
CA SER A 79 18.15 3.48 13.15
C SER A 79 17.34 3.54 14.45
N ALA A 80 16.39 4.48 14.61
CA ALA A 80 15.60 4.58 15.84
C ALA A 80 14.22 5.25 15.70
N ASN A 81 13.31 4.88 16.62
CA ASN A 81 12.04 5.57 16.92
C ASN A 81 11.02 5.69 15.77
N VAL A 82 11.13 4.85 14.75
CA VAL A 82 10.18 4.80 13.64
C VAL A 82 8.90 4.09 14.06
N GLN A 83 7.76 4.77 13.94
CA GLN A 83 6.44 4.26 14.28
C GLN A 83 5.75 3.59 13.09
N SER A 84 5.84 4.19 11.90
CA SER A 84 5.31 3.65 10.64
C SER A 84 6.19 4.01 9.47
N VAL A 85 6.11 3.22 8.40
CA VAL A 85 6.82 3.48 7.14
C VAL A 85 5.92 3.16 5.96
N ASP A 86 6.02 3.96 4.91
CA ASP A 86 5.38 3.72 3.62
C ASP A 86 6.33 4.05 2.48
N ILE A 87 6.13 3.42 1.32
CA ILE A 87 6.95 3.61 0.12
C ILE A 87 6.07 3.75 -1.11
N GLU A 88 6.45 4.66 -2.01
CA GLU A 88 5.83 4.86 -3.31
C GLU A 88 6.90 4.82 -4.42
N ARG A 89 6.54 4.25 -5.56
CA ARG A 89 7.39 4.24 -6.76
C ARG A 89 7.28 5.57 -7.50
N LEU A 90 8.43 6.18 -7.79
CA LEU A 90 8.54 7.36 -8.66
C LEU A 90 8.95 6.97 -10.08
N SER A 91 9.92 6.07 -10.21
CA SER A 91 10.39 5.50 -11.49
C SER A 91 10.96 4.10 -11.26
N ASP A 92 11.53 3.47 -12.30
CA ASP A 92 12.22 2.19 -12.18
C ASP A 92 13.49 2.25 -11.32
N THR A 93 14.02 3.44 -11.06
CA THR A 93 15.29 3.62 -10.34
C THR A 93 15.16 4.59 -9.17
N GLN A 94 13.97 5.13 -8.91
CA GLN A 94 13.72 6.09 -7.85
C GLN A 94 12.41 5.78 -7.11
N TRP A 95 12.47 5.88 -5.79
CA TRP A 95 11.35 5.62 -4.89
C TRP A 95 11.35 6.62 -3.77
N THR A 96 10.19 6.82 -3.19
CA THR A 96 10.02 7.72 -2.07
C THR A 96 9.56 6.94 -0.86
N VAL A 97 10.19 7.18 0.29
CA VAL A 97 9.81 6.59 1.57
C VAL A 97 9.43 7.70 2.55
N ALA A 98 8.38 7.50 3.32
CA ALA A 98 8.03 8.35 4.45
C ALA A 98 7.93 7.53 5.73
N SER A 99 8.46 8.06 6.82
CA SER A 99 8.46 7.43 8.13
C SER A 99 8.10 8.43 9.23
N THR A 100 7.14 8.06 10.09
CA THR A 100 6.82 8.86 11.27
C THR A 100 7.79 8.53 12.39
N ILE A 101 8.47 9.54 12.95
CA ILE A 101 9.41 9.41 14.07
C ILE A 101 8.74 9.98 15.32
N GLY A 102 8.58 9.13 16.34
CA GLY A 102 7.88 9.50 17.57
C GLY A 102 8.46 10.76 18.22
N GLY A 103 7.67 11.83 18.28
CA GLY A 103 8.05 13.10 18.93
C GLY A 103 8.99 14.01 18.13
N VAL A 104 9.42 13.61 16.93
CA VAL A 104 10.41 14.37 16.11
C VAL A 104 9.82 14.86 14.80
N GLY A 105 8.81 14.17 14.25
CA GLY A 105 8.14 14.58 13.02
C GLY A 105 7.98 13.46 12.01
N VAL A 106 7.78 13.83 10.75
CA VAL A 106 7.70 12.88 9.63
C VAL A 106 8.91 13.06 8.73
N GLN A 107 9.69 12.00 8.61
CA GLN A 107 10.88 12.00 7.79
C GLN A 107 10.59 11.37 6.44
N HIS A 108 11.03 12.06 5.41
CA HIS A 108 10.86 11.67 4.03
C HIS A 108 12.22 11.45 3.38
N ARG A 109 12.30 10.46 2.50
CA ARG A 109 13.50 10.11 1.75
C ARG A 109 13.17 9.89 0.30
N LEU A 110 14.04 10.40 -0.55
CA LEU A 110 14.19 9.88 -1.90
C LEU A 110 15.26 8.79 -1.86
N LEU A 111 14.87 7.61 -2.32
CA LEU A 111 15.75 6.49 -2.56
C LEU A 111 16.03 6.40 -4.07
N GLY A 112 17.26 6.04 -4.40
CA GLY A 112 17.67 5.66 -5.75
C GLY A 112 18.38 4.31 -5.75
N LEU A 113 19.00 3.96 -6.87
CA LEU A 113 19.96 2.87 -6.94
C LEU A 113 21.38 3.40 -6.99
N ASP A 114 22.30 2.70 -6.32
CA ASP A 114 23.73 2.88 -6.54
C ASP A 114 24.17 2.21 -7.87
N GLY A 115 25.45 2.37 -8.23
CA GLY A 115 26.02 1.75 -9.45
C GLY A 115 26.01 0.22 -9.46
N SER A 116 25.68 -0.43 -8.34
CA SER A 116 25.53 -1.89 -8.21
C SER A 116 24.07 -2.34 -8.16
N GLY A 117 23.11 -1.41 -8.23
CA GLY A 117 21.68 -1.71 -8.20
C GLY A 117 21.10 -1.93 -6.81
N ASN A 118 21.78 -1.50 -5.74
CA ASN A 118 21.27 -1.52 -4.37
C ASN A 118 20.49 -0.24 -4.06
N PRO A 119 19.42 -0.29 -3.24
CA PRO A 119 18.75 0.91 -2.74
C PRO A 119 19.75 1.82 -2.01
N THR A 120 19.70 3.13 -2.25
CA THR A 120 20.52 4.11 -1.54
C THR A 120 19.73 5.38 -1.29
N ILE A 121 20.01 6.08 -0.19
CA ILE A 121 19.39 7.36 0.10
C ILE A 121 20.07 8.43 -0.75
N THR A 122 19.31 9.06 -1.63
CA THR A 122 19.80 10.19 -2.44
C THR A 122 19.41 11.53 -1.83
N HIS A 123 18.31 11.58 -1.09
CA HIS A 123 17.87 12.78 -0.38
C HIS A 123 17.08 12.42 0.89
N SER A 124 17.15 13.26 1.92
CA SER A 124 16.33 13.10 3.13
C SER A 124 15.91 14.45 3.72
N ARG A 125 14.70 14.51 4.27
CA ARG A 125 14.17 15.73 4.91
C ARG A 125 13.19 15.39 6.03
N LEU A 126 13.09 16.29 7.01
CA LEU A 126 12.14 16.23 8.12
C LEU A 126 11.04 17.28 7.95
N VAL A 127 9.78 16.85 8.08
CA VAL A 127 8.64 17.71 8.40
C VAL A 127 8.57 17.81 9.92
N ALA A 128 8.97 18.96 10.47
CA ALA A 128 9.05 19.19 11.90
C ALA A 128 7.65 19.41 12.53
N ASP A 129 6.93 18.31 12.75
CA ASP A 129 5.69 18.26 13.53
C ASP A 129 5.90 17.33 14.72
N THR A 130 6.23 17.88 15.90
CA THR A 130 6.52 17.09 17.10
C THR A 130 5.31 16.33 17.64
N SER A 131 4.11 16.62 17.14
CA SER A 131 2.89 15.89 17.47
C SER A 131 2.59 14.73 16.51
N ALA A 132 3.41 14.55 15.46
CA ALA A 132 3.29 13.45 14.52
C ALA A 132 3.49 12.10 15.23
N THR A 133 2.53 11.20 15.05
CA THR A 133 2.52 9.89 15.70
C THR A 133 1.86 8.84 14.82
N GLY A 134 2.23 7.58 14.97
CA GLY A 134 1.50 6.42 14.50
C GLY A 134 1.73 6.07 13.05
N VAL A 135 1.24 6.90 12.10
CA VAL A 135 1.07 6.49 10.69
C VAL A 135 1.43 7.62 9.73
N SER A 136 2.15 7.32 8.65
CA SER A 136 2.44 8.21 7.52
C SER A 136 2.35 7.45 6.21
N ARG A 137 1.82 8.10 5.17
CA ARG A 137 1.74 7.61 3.79
C ARG A 137 2.32 8.62 2.84
N VAL A 138 2.76 8.16 1.68
CA VAL A 138 3.38 9.03 0.70
C VAL A 138 2.90 8.73 -0.72
N ALA A 139 2.74 9.78 -1.51
CA ALA A 139 2.51 9.67 -2.94
C ALA A 139 3.31 10.71 -3.71
N THR A 140 3.67 10.38 -4.95
CA THR A 140 4.43 11.25 -5.84
C THR A 140 3.79 11.31 -7.22
N ASN A 141 3.77 12.51 -7.82
CA ASN A 141 3.34 12.71 -9.21
C ASN A 141 4.50 12.83 -10.18
N SER A 142 5.64 13.32 -9.68
CA SER A 142 6.82 13.62 -10.47
C SER A 142 8.02 13.68 -9.55
N THR A 143 9.21 13.80 -10.15
CA THR A 143 10.45 14.10 -9.43
C THR A 143 10.38 15.44 -8.69
N ALA A 144 9.41 16.29 -9.04
CA ALA A 144 9.26 17.63 -8.50
C ALA A 144 8.16 17.75 -7.43
N THR A 145 7.27 16.77 -7.29
CA THR A 145 6.04 16.96 -6.50
C THR A 145 5.57 15.67 -5.85
N GLY A 146 5.38 15.74 -4.53
CA GLY A 146 4.74 14.68 -3.77
C GLY A 146 3.99 15.21 -2.55
N MET A 147 3.26 14.31 -1.93
CA MET A 147 2.42 14.56 -0.77
C MET A 147 2.68 13.50 0.28
N ILE A 148 2.81 13.94 1.52
CA ILE A 148 2.75 13.06 2.69
C ILE A 148 1.42 13.30 3.38
N ILE A 149 0.79 12.24 3.84
CA ILE A 149 -0.34 12.31 4.77
C ILE A 149 0.03 11.55 6.03
N TYR A 150 -0.21 12.16 7.18
CA TYR A 150 0.24 11.63 8.44
C TYR A 150 -0.71 11.98 9.57
N ARG A 151 -0.64 11.19 10.63
CA ARG A 151 -1.35 11.44 11.88
C ARG A 151 -0.54 12.42 12.73
N SER A 152 -1.25 13.37 13.30
CA SER A 152 -0.71 14.45 14.15
C SER A 152 -1.70 14.75 15.27
N ALA A 153 -1.33 15.59 16.24
CA ALA A 153 -2.23 16.02 17.31
C ALA A 153 -2.24 17.54 17.46
N VAL A 154 -3.43 18.15 17.36
CA VAL A 154 -3.62 19.59 17.53
C VAL A 154 -4.48 19.81 18.75
N GLY A 155 -3.95 20.48 19.77
CA GLY A 155 -4.66 20.70 21.04
C GLY A 155 -5.01 19.40 21.78
N GLY A 156 -4.21 18.35 21.61
CA GLY A 156 -4.46 17.02 22.21
C GLY A 156 -5.45 16.14 21.44
N VAL A 157 -6.04 16.64 20.35
CA VAL A 157 -6.97 15.89 19.50
C VAL A 157 -6.21 15.29 18.30
N SER A 158 -6.41 14.00 18.03
CA SER A 158 -5.84 13.34 16.85
C SER A 158 -6.43 13.93 15.58
N VAL A 159 -5.56 14.31 14.64
CA VAL A 159 -5.93 14.88 13.34
C VAL A 159 -5.14 14.19 12.23
N VAL A 160 -5.65 14.31 11.00
CA VAL A 160 -4.93 13.92 9.79
C VAL A 160 -4.44 15.18 9.09
N ARG A 161 -3.13 15.26 8.85
CA ARG A 161 -2.48 16.41 8.22
C ARG A 161 -1.75 15.99 6.97
N THR A 162 -1.55 16.95 6.08
CA THR A 162 -0.76 16.76 4.87
C THR A 162 0.57 17.51 4.96
N ALA A 163 1.54 17.15 4.13
CA ALA A 163 2.72 17.94 3.86
C ALA A 163 3.05 17.86 2.38
N ALA A 164 3.21 19.02 1.75
CA ALA A 164 3.62 19.10 0.35
C ALA A 164 5.13 19.01 0.25
N MET A 165 5.58 18.26 -0.75
CA MET A 165 6.98 18.07 -1.09
C MET A 165 7.27 18.80 -2.38
N VAL A 166 8.17 19.79 -2.33
CA VAL A 166 8.55 20.59 -3.50
C VAL A 166 9.97 20.23 -3.90
N ALA A 167 10.09 19.59 -5.05
CA ALA A 167 11.30 19.01 -5.63
C ALA A 167 11.96 17.94 -4.76
N LEU A 168 11.91 16.67 -5.21
CA LEU A 168 12.53 15.54 -4.49
C LEU A 168 14.07 15.62 -4.44
N GLY A 169 14.68 16.62 -5.10
CA GLY A 169 16.08 17.02 -4.96
C GLY A 169 16.33 18.36 -4.27
N ASN A 170 15.30 19.01 -3.70
CA ASN A 170 15.41 20.30 -3.02
C ASN A 170 14.89 20.21 -1.57
N ASN A 171 15.40 21.07 -0.69
CA ASN A 171 15.35 20.89 0.77
C ASN A 171 14.01 21.26 1.46
N THR A 172 12.89 21.38 0.74
CA THR A 172 11.64 21.93 1.30
C THR A 172 10.49 20.93 1.29
N ALA A 173 10.21 20.39 2.47
CA ALA A 173 8.92 19.79 2.81
C ALA A 173 8.19 20.76 3.76
N THR A 174 7.00 21.22 3.36
CA THR A 174 6.22 22.17 4.15
C THR A 174 4.98 21.46 4.66
N SER A 175 4.78 21.48 5.98
CA SER A 175 3.52 21.01 6.58
C SER A 175 2.34 21.77 5.97
N GLY A 176 1.39 21.01 5.45
CA GLY A 176 0.12 21.49 4.93
C GLY A 176 -0.96 21.61 6.00
N THR A 177 -2.22 21.57 5.56
CA THR A 177 -3.41 21.79 6.39
C THR A 177 -3.91 20.50 7.06
N THR A 178 -4.71 20.66 8.10
CA THR A 178 -5.53 19.57 8.65
C THR A 178 -6.66 19.26 7.68
N LEU A 179 -6.90 17.97 7.41
CA LEU A 179 -7.99 17.56 6.54
C LEU A 179 -9.36 17.90 7.15
N PRO A 180 -10.37 18.26 6.34
CA PRO A 180 -11.70 18.59 6.82
C PRO A 180 -12.32 17.45 7.65
N GLY A 181 -13.19 17.82 8.59
CA GLY A 181 -13.92 16.87 9.41
C GLY A 181 -13.68 17.03 10.91
N THR A 182 -14.27 16.12 11.67
CA THR A 182 -14.18 16.04 13.13
C THR A 182 -13.93 14.59 13.52
N ASP A 183 -13.37 14.37 14.71
CA ASP A 183 -13.05 13.05 15.24
C ASP A 183 -12.26 12.20 14.23
N HIS A 184 -11.16 12.73 13.71
CA HIS A 184 -10.31 11.96 12.80
C HIS A 184 -9.87 10.66 13.47
N ARG A 185 -9.98 9.56 12.72
CA ARG A 185 -9.67 8.21 13.17
C ARG A 185 -8.49 7.64 12.37
N PRO A 186 -7.30 8.27 12.39
CA PRO A 186 -6.15 7.79 11.61
C PRO A 186 -5.70 6.38 12.00
N GLU A 187 -6.01 5.93 13.21
CA GLU A 187 -5.81 4.54 13.64
C GLU A 187 -6.68 3.54 12.86
N LEU A 188 -7.77 4.01 12.26
CA LEU A 188 -8.62 3.24 11.35
C LEU A 188 -8.18 3.38 9.90
N GLY A 189 -7.12 4.15 9.60
CA GLY A 189 -6.48 4.16 8.29
C GLY A 189 -6.64 5.45 7.48
N MET A 190 -5.68 5.63 6.56
CA MET A 190 -5.59 6.71 5.60
C MET A 190 -4.62 6.31 4.49
N ASP A 191 -4.80 6.90 3.30
CA ASP A 191 -3.95 6.68 2.13
C ASP A 191 -3.92 7.90 1.23
N VAL A 192 -2.93 7.97 0.35
CA VAL A 192 -2.76 9.05 -0.63
C VAL A 192 -2.27 8.46 -1.95
N ALA A 193 -2.70 9.04 -3.07
CA ALA A 193 -2.09 8.81 -4.37
C ALA A 193 -1.95 10.10 -5.16
N GLY A 194 -0.99 10.05 -6.07
CA GLY A 194 -0.74 11.10 -7.05
C GLY A 194 -1.84 11.15 -8.12
N VAL A 195 -2.10 12.35 -8.66
CA VAL A 195 -2.93 12.57 -9.85
C VAL A 195 -2.10 13.12 -11.01
N SER A 196 -1.71 14.39 -10.92
CA SER A 196 -0.91 15.11 -11.90
C SER A 196 -0.48 16.47 -11.34
N GLY A 197 0.68 16.96 -11.73
CA GLY A 197 1.21 18.24 -11.22
C GLY A 197 1.24 18.28 -9.69
N THR A 198 0.52 19.24 -9.10
CA THR A 198 0.37 19.40 -7.64
C THR A 198 -0.89 18.75 -7.07
N ASN A 199 -1.64 17.97 -7.86
CA ASN A 199 -2.92 17.42 -7.44
C ASN A 199 -2.77 16.00 -6.86
N PHE A 200 -3.49 15.74 -5.77
CA PHE A 200 -3.46 14.46 -5.05
C PHE A 200 -4.85 14.03 -4.64
N VAL A 201 -5.09 12.72 -4.59
CA VAL A 201 -6.29 12.15 -3.95
C VAL A 201 -5.89 11.54 -2.63
N ILE A 202 -6.69 11.82 -1.62
CA ILE A 202 -6.46 11.41 -0.25
C ILE A 202 -7.70 10.73 0.29
N THR A 203 -7.51 9.67 1.07
CA THR A 203 -8.55 9.04 1.87
C THR A 203 -8.17 8.99 3.34
N TRP A 204 -9.17 9.10 4.21
CA TRP A 204 -9.02 8.98 5.66
C TRP A 204 -10.34 8.53 6.30
N VAL A 205 -10.26 8.10 7.56
CA VAL A 205 -11.42 7.76 8.37
C VAL A 205 -11.68 8.84 9.41
N GLN A 206 -12.95 9.13 9.67
CA GLN A 206 -13.38 10.09 10.70
C GLN A 206 -14.71 9.69 11.35
N GLY A 207 -15.07 10.40 12.42
CA GLY A 207 -16.34 10.29 13.10
C GLY A 207 -16.37 9.23 14.20
N THR A 208 -17.36 9.35 15.07
CA THR A 208 -17.68 8.35 16.10
C THR A 208 -18.25 7.07 15.49
N THR A 209 -19.09 7.22 14.46
CA THR A 209 -19.42 6.16 13.50
C THR A 209 -18.43 6.26 12.33
N PRO A 210 -17.49 5.33 12.17
CA PRO A 210 -16.41 5.46 11.20
C PRO A 210 -16.92 5.64 9.77
N GLN A 211 -16.53 6.74 9.15
CA GLN A 211 -16.80 7.05 7.75
C GLN A 211 -15.49 7.17 6.99
N VAL A 212 -15.41 6.47 5.87
CA VAL A 212 -14.32 6.64 4.91
C VAL A 212 -14.64 7.83 4.03
N ARG A 213 -13.70 8.76 3.97
CA ARG A 213 -13.76 9.94 3.12
C ARG A 213 -12.72 9.90 2.03
N VAL A 214 -13.00 10.65 0.97
CA VAL A 214 -12.05 10.93 -0.10
C VAL A 214 -12.05 12.43 -0.40
N ALA A 215 -10.89 12.98 -0.73
CA ALA A 215 -10.74 14.36 -1.14
C ALA A 215 -9.74 14.50 -2.28
N LEU A 216 -10.01 15.51 -3.12
CA LEU A 216 -9.06 16.01 -4.11
C LEU A 216 -8.37 17.23 -3.51
N LEU A 217 -7.05 17.24 -3.58
CA LEU A 217 -6.21 18.34 -3.17
C LEU A 217 -5.52 18.93 -4.39
N SER A 218 -5.37 20.25 -4.40
CA SER A 218 -4.45 20.97 -5.29
C SER A 218 -3.41 21.69 -4.44
N GLY A 219 -2.17 21.21 -4.51
CA GLY A 219 -1.16 21.53 -3.50
C GLY A 219 -1.63 21.08 -2.12
N THR A 220 -1.67 21.99 -1.16
CA THR A 220 -2.17 21.72 0.20
C THR A 220 -3.64 22.09 0.41
N THR A 221 -4.33 22.56 -0.64
CA THR A 221 -5.72 23.03 -0.55
C THR A 221 -6.69 21.92 -0.94
N VAL A 222 -7.69 21.63 -0.10
CA VAL A 222 -8.77 20.70 -0.44
C VAL A 222 -9.75 21.39 -1.38
N THR A 223 -9.88 20.85 -2.60
CA THR A 223 -10.75 21.41 -3.65
C THR A 223 -12.10 20.68 -3.75
N SER A 224 -12.14 19.42 -3.34
CA SER A 224 -13.36 18.62 -3.23
C SER A 224 -13.21 17.59 -2.13
N ASN A 225 -14.29 17.24 -1.43
CA ASN A 225 -14.32 16.12 -0.51
C ASN A 225 -15.72 15.50 -0.42
N THR A 226 -15.77 14.21 -0.17
CA THR A 226 -17.04 13.47 -0.02
C THR A 226 -16.86 12.22 0.83
N VAL A 227 -17.97 11.65 1.28
CA VAL A 227 -18.03 10.36 1.98
C VAL A 227 -18.24 9.26 0.95
N VAL A 228 -17.45 8.20 1.03
CA VAL A 228 -17.56 7.03 0.13
C VAL A 228 -18.30 5.86 0.76
N GLY A 229 -18.42 5.82 2.09
CA GLY A 229 -19.08 4.75 2.81
C GLY A 229 -18.72 4.71 4.29
N ALA A 230 -19.45 3.91 5.06
CA ALA A 230 -19.10 3.58 6.44
C ALA A 230 -18.06 2.46 6.46
N GLY A 231 -17.01 2.60 7.28
CA GLY A 231 -15.96 1.61 7.32
C GLY A 231 -14.60 2.13 7.77
N SER A 232 -13.57 1.35 7.45
CA SER A 232 -12.18 1.57 7.87
C SER A 232 -11.18 1.03 6.85
N ASN A 233 -9.91 1.22 7.16
CA ASN A 233 -8.73 0.79 6.43
C ASN A 233 -8.81 1.05 4.92
N PRO A 234 -8.96 2.31 4.51
CA PRO A 234 -8.96 2.64 3.10
C PRO A 234 -7.55 2.55 2.50
N SER A 235 -7.45 2.02 1.29
CA SER A 235 -6.27 2.12 0.44
C SER A 235 -6.67 2.50 -0.98
N LEU A 236 -5.85 3.29 -1.64
CA LEU A 236 -6.15 3.81 -2.97
C LEU A 236 -4.95 3.78 -3.90
N VAL A 237 -5.22 3.61 -5.19
CA VAL A 237 -4.23 3.62 -6.26
C VAL A 237 -4.83 4.26 -7.51
N ARG A 238 -3.99 4.90 -8.33
CA ARG A 238 -4.39 5.47 -9.61
C ARG A 238 -4.12 4.49 -10.73
N ASP A 239 -5.06 4.34 -11.66
CA ASP A 239 -4.91 3.52 -12.86
C ASP A 239 -4.27 4.29 -14.02
N ALA A 240 -3.96 3.59 -15.12
CA ALA A 240 -3.33 4.20 -16.29
C ALA A 240 -4.22 5.22 -17.00
N SER A 241 -5.55 5.08 -16.89
CA SER A 241 -6.53 6.03 -17.42
C SER A 241 -6.68 7.28 -16.55
N GLY A 242 -6.10 7.26 -15.35
CA GLY A 242 -6.14 8.34 -14.38
C GLY A 242 -7.36 8.37 -13.47
N ASN A 243 -8.12 7.28 -13.45
CA ASN A 243 -9.14 7.01 -12.44
C ASN A 243 -8.48 6.36 -11.21
N PHE A 244 -9.26 6.15 -10.15
CA PHE A 244 -8.79 5.62 -8.88
C PHE A 244 -9.56 4.37 -8.50
N GLY A 245 -8.82 3.35 -8.07
CA GLY A 245 -9.35 2.26 -7.27
C GLY A 245 -9.25 2.66 -5.81
N LEU A 246 -10.36 2.62 -5.08
CA LEU A 246 -10.39 2.80 -3.63
C LEU A 246 -10.99 1.54 -3.00
N VAL A 247 -10.23 0.89 -2.14
CA VAL A 247 -10.69 -0.24 -1.33
C VAL A 247 -10.79 0.15 0.13
N TYR A 248 -11.77 -0.40 0.83
CA TYR A 248 -11.90 -0.22 2.27
C TYR A 248 -12.70 -1.37 2.88
N THR A 249 -12.60 -1.55 4.19
CA THR A 249 -13.39 -2.51 4.95
C THR A 249 -14.70 -1.86 5.32
N GLY A 250 -15.83 -2.39 4.86
CA GLY A 250 -17.16 -1.89 5.21
C GLY A 250 -17.48 -2.07 6.70
N SER A 251 -18.53 -1.40 7.19
CA SER A 251 -19.00 -1.56 8.57
C SER A 251 -19.49 -2.98 8.91
N ASP A 252 -19.76 -3.79 7.90
CA ASP A 252 -20.07 -5.21 7.99
C ASP A 252 -18.84 -6.12 7.85
N ASN A 253 -17.64 -5.54 7.91
CA ASN A 253 -16.34 -6.19 7.73
C ASN A 253 -16.13 -6.81 6.33
N LEU A 254 -16.92 -6.46 5.32
CA LEU A 254 -16.70 -6.96 3.96
C LEU A 254 -15.81 -6.01 3.15
N PRO A 255 -14.96 -6.53 2.24
CA PRO A 255 -14.13 -5.69 1.39
C PRO A 255 -15.00 -4.95 0.36
N ARG A 256 -14.88 -3.63 0.35
CA ARG A 256 -15.57 -2.73 -0.57
C ARG A 256 -14.59 -2.13 -1.55
N PHE A 257 -15.02 -1.95 -2.79
CA PHE A 257 -14.25 -1.34 -3.86
C PHE A 257 -15.06 -0.25 -4.56
N HIS A 258 -14.39 0.85 -4.89
CA HIS A 258 -14.88 1.92 -5.73
C HIS A 258 -13.94 2.14 -6.90
N HIS A 259 -14.49 2.30 -8.10
CA HIS A 259 -13.78 2.85 -9.24
C HIS A 259 -14.24 4.29 -9.47
N LEU A 260 -13.38 5.24 -9.14
CA LEU A 260 -13.69 6.67 -9.13
C LEU A 260 -12.95 7.41 -10.26
N THR A 261 -13.61 8.36 -10.90
CA THR A 261 -13.00 9.27 -11.87
C THR A 261 -12.01 10.24 -11.20
N SER A 262 -11.27 10.99 -12.02
CA SER A 262 -10.40 12.07 -11.56
C SER A 262 -11.12 13.17 -10.75
N SER A 263 -12.44 13.30 -10.93
CA SER A 263 -13.31 14.24 -10.22
C SER A 263 -14.01 13.63 -9.01
N LEU A 264 -13.63 12.42 -8.60
CA LEU A 264 -14.22 11.67 -7.48
C LEU A 264 -15.71 11.38 -7.67
N THR A 265 -16.10 11.01 -8.89
CA THR A 265 -17.42 10.41 -9.18
C THR A 265 -17.25 8.95 -9.55
N CYS A 266 -18.29 8.13 -9.45
CA CYS A 266 -18.19 6.74 -9.89
C CYS A 266 -17.98 6.69 -11.41
N VAL A 267 -17.08 5.81 -11.89
CA VAL A 267 -16.84 5.61 -13.33
C VAL A 267 -18.12 5.16 -14.05
N GLN A 268 -19.01 4.45 -13.35
CA GLN A 268 -20.31 4.00 -13.87
C GLN A 268 -21.43 5.04 -13.75
N GLY A 269 -21.12 6.24 -13.24
CA GLY A 269 -22.10 7.26 -12.88
C GLY A 269 -22.64 7.11 -11.46
N GLY A 270 -23.17 8.21 -10.91
CA GLY A 270 -23.70 8.27 -9.56
C GLY A 270 -22.72 8.84 -8.51
N ALA A 271 -23.22 8.97 -7.29
CA ALA A 271 -22.46 9.51 -6.16
C ALA A 271 -21.53 8.43 -5.57
N PRO A 272 -20.34 8.81 -5.08
CA PRO A 272 -19.39 7.86 -4.48
C PRO A 272 -19.94 7.07 -3.30
N SER A 273 -20.99 7.53 -2.63
CA SER A 273 -21.64 6.77 -1.55
C SER A 273 -22.48 5.58 -2.04
N SER A 274 -22.70 5.44 -3.35
CA SER A 274 -23.67 4.50 -3.92
C SER A 274 -23.09 3.43 -4.84
N CYS A 275 -21.83 3.55 -5.28
CA CYS A 275 -21.21 2.63 -6.23
C CYS A 275 -20.19 1.68 -5.60
N ALA A 276 -20.25 1.48 -4.27
CA ALA A 276 -19.38 0.52 -3.61
C ALA A 276 -19.74 -0.89 -4.07
N HIS A 277 -18.78 -1.61 -4.63
CA HIS A 277 -18.90 -3.02 -4.95
C HIS A 277 -18.32 -3.86 -3.81
N THR A 278 -19.05 -4.86 -3.35
CA THR A 278 -18.50 -5.85 -2.41
C THR A 278 -17.67 -6.86 -3.20
N LEU A 279 -16.37 -7.00 -2.89
CA LEU A 279 -15.48 -7.88 -3.63
C LEU A 279 -15.66 -9.37 -3.28
N GLY A 280 -16.13 -9.66 -2.08
CA GLY A 280 -16.30 -11.03 -1.61
C GLY A 280 -17.17 -11.13 -0.36
N THR A 281 -17.44 -12.35 0.06
CA THR A 281 -18.30 -12.67 1.22
C THR A 281 -17.51 -12.94 2.50
N ARG A 282 -16.18 -13.05 2.40
CA ARG A 282 -15.31 -13.29 3.55
C ARG A 282 -15.08 -11.98 4.30
N THR A 283 -15.22 -12.05 5.62
CA THR A 283 -14.97 -10.89 6.48
C THR A 283 -13.48 -10.60 6.55
N VAL A 284 -13.11 -9.36 6.27
CA VAL A 284 -11.79 -8.81 6.51
C VAL A 284 -11.60 -8.72 8.03
N ASN A 285 -10.45 -9.18 8.52
CA ASN A 285 -10.14 -9.02 9.93
C ASN A 285 -10.15 -7.52 10.27
N ALA A 286 -10.79 -7.17 11.39
CA ALA A 286 -10.73 -5.80 11.89
C ALA A 286 -9.25 -5.42 12.08
N PRO A 287 -8.85 -4.17 11.77
CA PRO A 287 -7.52 -3.70 12.13
C PRO A 287 -7.34 -3.91 13.63
N VAL A 288 -6.27 -4.60 14.03
CA VAL A 288 -5.98 -4.81 15.44
C VAL A 288 -5.67 -3.44 16.03
N GLY A 289 -6.65 -2.85 16.74
CA GLY A 289 -6.53 -1.53 17.33
C GLY A 289 -5.24 -1.42 18.13
N GLY A 290 -4.33 -0.58 17.67
CA GLY A 290 -2.98 -0.46 18.21
C GLY A 290 -2.29 0.81 17.72
N SER A 291 -1.08 1.06 18.25
CA SER A 291 -0.25 2.23 17.91
C SER A 291 0.34 2.20 16.49
N VAL A 292 0.10 1.13 15.73
CA VAL A 292 0.46 0.94 14.33
C VAL A 292 -0.80 0.51 13.60
N SER A 293 -1.19 1.27 12.56
CA SER A 293 -2.20 0.81 11.61
C SER A 293 -1.72 -0.51 11.03
N GLN A 294 -2.58 -1.52 10.98
CA GLN A 294 -2.33 -2.68 10.14
C GLN A 294 -3.26 -2.51 8.95
N ARG A 295 -2.69 -2.34 7.76
CA ARG A 295 -3.51 -2.51 6.56
C ARG A 295 -4.03 -3.94 6.58
N THR A 296 -5.31 -4.10 6.32
CA THR A 296 -6.00 -5.38 6.11
C THR A 296 -6.47 -5.53 4.66
N LEU A 297 -6.33 -4.45 3.89
CA LEU A 297 -6.54 -4.33 2.46
C LEU A 297 -5.34 -3.60 1.82
N ASP A 298 -4.85 -4.13 0.70
CA ASP A 298 -3.91 -3.46 -0.19
C ASP A 298 -4.46 -3.43 -1.61
N ILE A 299 -4.01 -2.48 -2.42
CA ILE A 299 -4.42 -2.37 -3.81
C ILE A 299 -3.28 -1.90 -4.71
N ALA A 300 -3.15 -2.53 -5.87
CA ALA A 300 -2.30 -2.10 -6.97
C ALA A 300 -3.11 -1.99 -8.26
N ALA A 301 -2.70 -1.07 -9.14
CA ALA A 301 -3.28 -0.93 -10.47
C ALA A 301 -2.33 -1.52 -11.52
N ASP A 302 -2.93 -2.10 -12.56
CA ASP A 302 -2.23 -2.56 -13.76
C ASP A 302 -3.11 -2.26 -14.98
N GLY A 303 -2.65 -1.32 -15.81
CA GLY A 303 -3.48 -0.73 -16.86
C GLY A 303 -4.76 -0.15 -16.28
N ASN A 304 -5.90 -0.76 -16.63
CA ASN A 304 -7.26 -0.40 -16.15
C ASN A 304 -7.86 -1.43 -15.19
N ALA A 305 -7.07 -2.43 -14.77
CA ALA A 305 -7.46 -3.41 -13.78
C ALA A 305 -6.80 -3.10 -12.43
N PHE A 306 -7.38 -3.65 -11.38
CA PHE A 306 -6.90 -3.53 -10.01
C PHE A 306 -6.71 -4.91 -9.40
N TRP A 307 -5.64 -5.06 -8.65
CA TRP A 307 -5.38 -6.21 -7.81
C TRP A 307 -5.59 -5.79 -6.36
N VAL A 308 -6.50 -6.46 -5.67
CA VAL A 308 -6.82 -6.17 -4.27
C VAL A 308 -6.44 -7.36 -3.42
N ALA A 309 -5.58 -7.16 -2.43
CA ALA A 309 -5.28 -8.18 -1.43
C ALA A 309 -6.03 -7.87 -0.14
N ALA A 310 -6.65 -8.90 0.45
CA ALA A 310 -7.42 -8.80 1.68
C ALA A 310 -7.00 -9.88 2.68
N ARG A 311 -6.77 -9.47 3.93
CA ARG A 311 -6.61 -10.39 5.05
C ARG A 311 -7.96 -10.70 5.66
N VAL A 312 -8.43 -11.91 5.43
CA VAL A 312 -9.76 -12.38 5.82
C VAL A 312 -9.70 -13.28 7.05
N SER A 313 -10.85 -13.54 7.65
CA SER A 313 -10.99 -14.25 8.94
C SER A 313 -10.32 -15.62 8.98
N ASP A 314 -10.24 -16.31 7.87
CA ASP A 314 -9.68 -17.66 7.77
C ASP A 314 -8.51 -17.76 6.78
N GLY A 315 -7.92 -16.62 6.40
CA GLY A 315 -6.71 -16.59 5.60
C GLY A 315 -6.56 -15.32 4.79
N GLU A 316 -6.25 -15.49 3.51
CA GLU A 316 -5.93 -14.40 2.60
C GLU A 316 -6.72 -14.55 1.31
N GLN A 317 -7.16 -13.43 0.74
CA GLN A 317 -7.90 -13.40 -0.51
C GLN A 317 -7.37 -12.31 -1.43
N VAL A 318 -7.10 -12.65 -2.68
CA VAL A 318 -6.68 -11.70 -3.72
C VAL A 318 -7.76 -11.64 -4.78
N PHE A 319 -8.13 -10.43 -5.20
CA PHE A 319 -9.13 -10.17 -6.21
C PHE A 319 -8.52 -9.47 -7.42
N ARG A 320 -8.95 -9.85 -8.62
CA ARG A 320 -8.77 -9.04 -9.82
C ARG A 320 -10.07 -8.31 -10.13
N VAL A 321 -10.02 -6.99 -10.22
CA VAL A 321 -11.19 -6.13 -10.41
C VAL A 321 -10.99 -5.26 -11.64
N SER A 322 -11.98 -5.17 -12.53
CA SER A 322 -11.96 -4.20 -13.63
C SER A 322 -13.34 -3.57 -13.79
N GLY A 323 -13.39 -2.24 -13.82
CA GLY A 323 -14.66 -1.52 -13.70
C GLY A 323 -15.39 -1.87 -12.40
N SER A 324 -16.60 -2.43 -12.49
CA SER A 324 -17.35 -2.99 -11.35
C SER A 324 -17.26 -4.50 -11.22
N THR A 325 -16.54 -5.17 -12.12
CA THR A 325 -16.58 -6.62 -12.23
C THR A 325 -15.40 -7.20 -11.48
N THR A 326 -15.69 -8.08 -10.53
CA THR A 326 -14.67 -8.95 -9.93
C THR A 326 -14.53 -10.16 -10.85
N HIS A 327 -13.35 -10.35 -11.42
CA HIS A 327 -13.11 -11.40 -12.41
C HIS A 327 -12.65 -12.68 -11.75
N ASP A 328 -11.68 -12.57 -10.83
CA ASP A 328 -11.02 -13.71 -10.23
C ASP A 328 -10.86 -13.46 -8.73
N SER A 329 -11.00 -14.51 -7.93
CA SER A 329 -10.59 -14.46 -6.52
C SER A 329 -9.80 -15.72 -6.15
N ILE A 330 -8.59 -15.52 -5.65
CA ILE A 330 -7.74 -16.60 -5.15
C ILE A 330 -7.81 -16.53 -3.62
N HIS A 331 -8.23 -17.62 -2.99
CA HIS A 331 -8.25 -17.73 -1.53
C HIS A 331 -7.25 -18.77 -1.06
N ARG A 332 -6.55 -18.45 0.02
CA ARG A 332 -5.66 -19.36 0.71
C ARG A 332 -5.96 -19.35 2.20
N ALA A 333 -6.21 -20.52 2.76
CA ALA A 333 -6.32 -20.71 4.21
C ALA A 333 -4.92 -20.72 4.85
N ILE A 334 -4.68 -19.95 5.93
CA ILE A 334 -3.38 -19.97 6.64
C ILE A 334 -3.57 -19.76 8.15
N ALA A 335 -2.73 -20.44 8.95
CA ALA A 335 -2.49 -20.23 10.38
C ALA A 335 -1.48 -19.09 10.70
N SER A 336 -1.12 -18.23 9.74
CA SER A 336 -0.03 -17.26 9.83
C SER A 336 -0.51 -15.86 10.23
N THR A 337 0.35 -15.11 10.93
CA THR A 337 0.11 -13.72 11.33
C THR A 337 0.61 -12.68 10.32
N GLN A 338 1.24 -13.11 9.23
CA GLN A 338 1.89 -12.24 8.25
C GLN A 338 0.88 -11.63 7.27
N TRP A 339 1.29 -10.58 6.54
CA TRP A 339 0.42 -9.79 5.68
C TRP A 339 0.88 -9.82 4.23
N ILE A 340 -0.08 -9.84 3.29
CA ILE A 340 0.14 -9.68 1.85
C ILE A 340 0.09 -8.21 1.50
N SER A 341 1.19 -7.68 0.97
CA SER A 341 1.16 -6.50 0.11
C SER A 341 1.01 -6.95 -1.34
N VAL A 342 0.37 -6.14 -2.19
CA VAL A 342 0.25 -6.44 -3.62
C VAL A 342 0.87 -5.32 -4.43
N GLY A 343 1.80 -5.68 -5.32
CA GLY A 343 2.16 -4.88 -6.49
C GLY A 343 1.50 -5.49 -7.73
N ALA A 344 1.49 -4.79 -8.86
CA ALA A 344 1.05 -5.38 -10.12
C ALA A 344 2.02 -5.00 -11.23
N GLN A 345 2.53 -6.00 -11.95
CA GLN A 345 3.50 -5.86 -13.03
C GLN A 345 3.08 -6.73 -14.21
N ASP A 346 2.97 -6.16 -15.41
CA ASP A 346 2.73 -6.88 -16.66
C ASP A 346 1.57 -7.89 -16.58
N GLY A 347 0.41 -7.49 -16.05
CA GLY A 347 -0.74 -8.39 -15.89
C GLY A 347 -0.79 -9.17 -14.58
N ARG A 348 0.29 -9.19 -13.78
CA ARG A 348 0.50 -10.17 -12.70
C ARG A 348 0.65 -9.51 -11.33
N PRO A 349 0.02 -10.05 -10.27
CA PRO A 349 0.22 -9.55 -8.92
C PRO A 349 1.60 -9.95 -8.38
N LEU A 350 2.35 -9.00 -7.84
CA LEU A 350 3.56 -9.22 -7.06
C LEU A 350 3.18 -9.32 -5.59
N VAL A 351 3.37 -10.48 -4.96
CA VAL A 351 3.03 -10.71 -3.55
C VAL A 351 4.27 -11.19 -2.79
N PRO A 352 4.81 -10.41 -1.82
CA PRO A 352 5.92 -10.85 -1.00
C PRO A 352 5.42 -11.85 0.06
N ARG A 353 6.16 -12.94 0.29
CA ARG A 353 5.84 -13.95 1.32
C ARG A 353 6.95 -14.05 2.37
N GLY A 354 6.57 -14.26 3.63
CA GLY A 354 7.46 -14.69 4.71
C GLY A 354 7.51 -16.23 4.84
N SER A 355 8.30 -16.69 5.82
CA SER A 355 9.35 -17.73 5.75
C SER A 355 9.09 -19.15 5.23
N THR A 356 7.95 -19.53 4.64
CA THR A 356 7.87 -20.81 3.90
C THR A 356 6.81 -20.79 2.78
N GLY A 357 7.28 -20.61 1.53
CA GLY A 357 6.67 -21.15 0.30
C GLY A 357 6.07 -20.13 -0.68
N TYR A 358 6.47 -20.25 -1.95
CA TYR A 358 6.02 -19.76 -3.29
C TYR A 358 5.84 -18.26 -3.62
N SER A 359 6.67 -17.74 -4.54
CA SER A 359 6.23 -16.63 -5.42
C SER A 359 5.07 -17.15 -6.26
N HIS A 360 3.98 -16.38 -6.42
CA HIS A 360 3.04 -16.72 -7.49
C HIS A 360 3.68 -16.30 -8.81
N ASP A 361 4.30 -17.26 -9.50
CA ASP A 361 4.38 -17.18 -10.94
C ASP A 361 3.01 -17.54 -11.53
N THR A 362 2.30 -16.51 -11.97
CA THR A 362 1.56 -16.47 -13.23
C THR A 362 0.42 -17.48 -13.46
N TYR A 363 -0.82 -17.03 -13.33
CA TYR A 363 -1.87 -17.43 -14.28
C TYR A 363 -1.94 -16.36 -15.37
N GLY A 364 -1.36 -16.66 -16.54
CA GLY A 364 -1.83 -16.07 -17.77
C GLY A 364 -3.02 -16.89 -18.24
N CYS A 365 -4.20 -16.29 -18.37
CA CYS A 365 -5.19 -16.84 -19.29
C CYS A 365 -4.76 -16.48 -20.73
N PRO A 366 -5.08 -17.31 -21.74
CA PRO A 366 -4.69 -17.11 -23.14
C PRO A 366 -5.02 -15.73 -23.72
#